data_AF-A0A351JRT5-F1
#
_entry.id   AF-A0A351JRT5-F1
#
_cell.length_a   1.000
_cell.length_b   1.000
_cell.length_c   1.000
_cell.angle_alpha   90.00
_cell.angle_beta   90.00
_cell.angle_gamma   90.00
#
_symmetry.space_group_name_H-M   'P 1'
#
loop_
_entity.id
_entity.type
_entity.pdbx_description
1 polymer ?
#
loop_
_entity_poly.entity_id
_entity_poly.type
_entity_poly.pdbx_seq_one_letter_code
_entity_poly.pdbx_strand_id
1 'polypeptide(L)'
;MDVASFAASIANPALHIFFIVGVLGSILLMYSQFVEAENRRDLIRMVGAAALAVYAISIGNILFIITTTGIFFAALIEFVEIYLGIHTHFPAEMKTMIQTYKKGEKK
;
A
#
# COMPACT_ATOMS: atom_id res chain seq x y z
N MET A 1 20.10 13.46 -4.85
CA MET A 1 19.47 14.66 -4.29
C MET A 1 20.47 15.27 -3.34
N ASP A 2 20.93 16.47 -3.61
CA ASP A 2 22.04 17.09 -2.88
C ASP A 2 21.50 17.78 -1.61
N VAL A 3 22.31 17.90 -0.56
CA VAL A 3 21.85 18.47 0.73
C VAL A 3 21.38 19.92 0.56
N ALA A 4 21.97 20.64 -0.40
CA ALA A 4 21.57 21.98 -0.78
C ALA A 4 20.18 22.04 -1.44
N SER A 5 19.81 21.05 -2.25
CA SER A 5 18.47 21.02 -2.86
C SER A 5 17.39 20.57 -1.88
N PHE A 6 17.77 19.79 -0.86
CA PHE A 6 16.92 19.53 0.31
C PHE A 6 16.70 20.80 1.15
N ALA A 7 17.75 21.59 1.42
CA ALA A 7 17.64 22.85 2.15
C ALA A 7 16.84 23.92 1.39
N ALA A 8 16.96 23.99 0.06
CA ALA A 8 16.17 24.89 -0.78
C ALA A 8 14.68 24.48 -0.84
N SER A 9 14.38 23.17 -0.77
CA SER A 9 13.02 22.66 -0.58
C SER A 9 12.44 23.11 0.77
N ILE A 10 13.27 23.20 1.81
CA ILE A 10 12.92 23.70 3.16
C ILE A 10 12.65 25.23 3.20
N ALA A 11 12.83 25.97 2.11
CA ALA A 11 12.53 27.41 2.08
C ALA A 11 11.19 27.75 1.41
N ASN A 12 10.51 26.78 0.78
CA ASN A 12 9.33 27.02 -0.06
C ASN A 12 8.06 26.46 0.59
N PRO A 13 7.12 27.29 1.12
CA PRO A 13 5.92 26.85 1.84
C PRO A 13 5.11 25.78 1.10
N ALA A 14 5.03 25.88 -0.23
CA ALA A 14 4.31 24.92 -1.07
C ALA A 14 5.01 23.54 -1.16
N LEU A 15 6.35 23.50 -1.20
CA LEU A 15 7.12 22.25 -1.28
C LEU A 15 7.12 21.48 0.05
N HIS A 16 7.03 22.19 1.18
CA HIS A 16 6.95 21.57 2.50
C HIS A 16 5.73 20.67 2.68
N ILE A 17 4.57 21.11 2.17
CA ILE A 17 3.33 20.36 2.34
C ILE A 17 3.46 19.01 1.63
N PHE A 18 4.00 18.99 0.41
CA PHE A 18 4.22 17.75 -0.33
C PHE A 18 5.24 16.84 0.35
N PHE A 19 6.30 17.40 0.94
CA PHE A 19 7.27 16.62 1.69
C PHE A 19 6.65 15.97 2.94
N ILE A 20 5.85 16.71 3.71
CA ILE A 20 5.13 16.18 4.88
C ILE A 20 4.14 15.09 4.44
N VAL A 21 3.41 15.30 3.35
CA VAL A 21 2.52 14.30 2.75
C VAL A 21 3.30 13.04 2.34
N GLY A 22 4.50 13.19 1.77
CA GLY A 22 5.37 12.06 1.43
C GLY A 22 5.85 11.28 2.66
N VAL A 23 6.21 11.97 3.74
CA VAL A 23 6.61 11.33 5.01
C VAL A 23 5.44 10.57 5.63
N LEU A 24 4.26 11.21 5.72
CA LEU A 24 3.05 10.57 6.24
C LEU A 24 2.62 9.39 5.35
N GLY A 25 2.69 9.54 4.04
CA GLY A 25 2.43 8.47 3.06
C GLY A 25 3.35 7.28 3.25
N SER A 26 4.66 7.52 3.45
CA SER A 26 5.65 6.47 3.75
C SER A 26 5.30 5.70 5.03
N ILE A 27 4.96 6.43 6.10
CA ILE A 27 4.58 5.84 7.38
C ILE A 27 3.31 4.98 7.22
N LEU A 28 2.30 5.48 6.51
CA LEU A 28 1.06 4.72 6.24
C LEU A 28 1.34 3.44 5.46
N LEU A 29 2.19 3.52 4.43
CA LEU A 29 2.51 2.38 3.58
C LEU A 29 3.29 1.30 4.35
N MET A 30 4.21 1.70 5.24
CA MET A 30 4.89 0.78 6.16
C MET A 30 3.92 0.19 7.17
N TYR A 31 3.05 1.01 7.77
CA TYR A 31 2.04 0.57 8.73
C TYR A 31 1.07 -0.44 8.12
N SER A 32 0.73 -0.31 6.83
CA SER A 32 -0.12 -1.28 6.13
C SER A 32 0.40 -2.72 6.23
N GLN A 33 1.72 -2.92 6.32
CA GLN A 33 2.30 -4.27 6.39
C GLN A 33 1.99 -5.01 7.70
N PHE A 34 1.62 -4.27 8.75
CA PHE A 34 1.29 -4.84 10.07
C PHE A 34 -0.22 -4.98 10.32
N VAL A 35 -1.07 -4.53 9.40
CA VAL A 35 -2.52 -4.60 9.55
C VAL A 35 -3.02 -5.98 9.13
N GLU A 36 -3.53 -6.75 10.10
CA GLU A 36 -4.05 -8.11 9.86
C GLU A 36 -5.36 -8.14 9.07
N ALA A 37 -6.24 -7.14 9.26
CA ALA A 37 -7.50 -7.08 8.55
C ALA A 37 -7.30 -6.69 7.08
N GLU A 38 -7.50 -7.62 6.15
CA GLU A 38 -7.24 -7.45 4.71
C GLU A 38 -7.91 -6.18 4.13
N ASN A 39 -9.21 -5.96 4.38
CA ASN A 39 -9.91 -4.77 3.89
C ASN A 39 -9.28 -3.45 4.39
N ARG A 40 -8.75 -3.45 5.61
CA ARG A 40 -8.13 -2.26 6.22
C ARG A 40 -6.71 -2.07 5.70
N ARG A 41 -5.98 -3.17 5.51
CA ARG A 41 -4.63 -3.17 4.93
C ARG A 41 -4.63 -2.52 3.56
N ASP A 42 -5.55 -2.93 2.68
CA ASP A 42 -5.53 -2.48 1.29
C ASP A 42 -5.97 -1.02 1.17
N LEU A 43 -6.94 -0.60 2.00
CA LEU A 43 -7.32 0.81 2.11
C LEU A 43 -6.14 1.68 2.57
N ILE A 44 -5.42 1.26 3.60
CA ILE A 44 -4.26 2.01 4.13
C ILE A 44 -3.13 2.03 3.11
N ARG A 45 -2.87 0.91 2.43
CA ARG A 45 -1.87 0.82 1.36
C ARG A 45 -2.20 1.75 0.21
N MET A 46 -3.47 1.81 -0.20
CA MET A 46 -3.96 2.69 -1.25
C MET A 46 -3.80 4.17 -0.87
N VAL A 47 -4.20 4.56 0.34
CA VAL A 47 -4.03 5.95 0.83
C VAL A 47 -2.55 6.33 0.94
N GLY A 48 -1.72 5.43 1.49
CA GLY A 48 -0.26 5.65 1.58
C GLY A 48 0.39 5.79 0.21
N ALA A 49 0.02 4.95 -0.76
CA ALA A 49 0.51 5.00 -2.13
C ALA A 49 0.06 6.27 -2.87
N ALA A 50 -1.19 6.71 -2.67
CA ALA A 50 -1.68 7.97 -3.23
C ALA A 50 -0.92 9.18 -2.68
N ALA A 51 -0.67 9.23 -1.36
CA ALA A 51 0.12 10.28 -0.75
C ALA A 51 1.57 10.32 -1.29
N LEU A 52 2.20 9.14 -1.47
CA LEU A 52 3.51 9.06 -2.09
C LEU A 52 3.49 9.45 -3.57
N ALA A 53 2.44 9.13 -4.32
CA ALA A 53 2.30 9.54 -5.71
C ALA A 53 2.20 11.06 -5.84
N VAL A 54 1.46 11.73 -4.97
CA VAL A 54 1.39 13.20 -4.91
C VAL A 54 2.77 13.80 -4.65
N TYR A 55 3.54 13.24 -3.70
CA TYR A 55 4.92 13.66 -3.47
C TYR A 55 5.82 13.38 -4.68
N ALA A 56 5.70 12.21 -5.31
CA ALA A 56 6.48 11.82 -6.49
C ALA A 56 6.25 12.77 -7.68
N ILE A 57 5.00 13.18 -7.90
CA ILE A 57 4.61 14.20 -8.90
C ILE A 57 5.26 15.55 -8.55
N SER A 58 5.23 15.96 -7.28
CA SER A 58 5.80 17.25 -6.84
C SER A 58 7.30 17.38 -7.09
N ILE A 59 8.05 16.26 -7.06
CA ILE A 59 9.48 16.21 -7.34
C ILE A 59 9.81 15.85 -8.80
N GLY A 60 8.80 15.59 -9.63
CA GLY A 60 8.96 15.23 -11.04
C GLY A 60 9.66 13.90 -11.29
N ASN A 61 9.66 12.96 -10.33
CA ASN A 61 10.37 11.70 -10.46
C ASN A 61 9.49 10.63 -11.14
N ILE A 62 9.66 10.47 -12.45
CA ILE A 62 8.86 9.55 -13.28
C ILE A 62 8.89 8.11 -12.77
N LEU A 63 10.08 7.59 -12.39
CA LEU A 63 10.19 6.22 -11.86
C LEU A 63 9.36 6.07 -10.59
N PHE A 64 9.48 7.02 -9.68
CA PHE A 64 8.77 6.96 -8.42
C PHE A 64 7.25 7.12 -8.63
N ILE A 65 6.83 8.00 -9.55
CA ILE A 65 5.42 8.16 -9.94
C ILE A 65 4.84 6.83 -10.45
N ILE A 66 5.53 6.16 -11.38
CA ILE A 66 5.06 4.88 -11.93
C ILE A 66 4.97 3.83 -10.83
N THR A 67 5.97 3.73 -9.96
CA THR A 67 5.97 2.76 -8.85
C THR A 67 4.82 3.01 -7.88
N THR A 68 4.66 4.24 -7.38
CA THR A 68 3.62 4.55 -6.38
C THR A 68 2.21 4.44 -6.97
N THR A 69 2.05 4.80 -8.25
CA THR A 69 0.78 4.66 -8.96
C THR A 69 0.45 3.20 -9.23
N GLY A 70 1.44 2.37 -9.57
CA GLY A 70 1.26 0.92 -9.70
C GLY A 70 0.82 0.27 -8.38
N ILE A 71 1.43 0.64 -7.26
CA ILE A 71 1.02 0.17 -5.93
C ILE A 71 -0.40 0.61 -5.60
N PHE A 72 -0.76 1.85 -5.94
CA PHE A 72 -2.12 2.36 -5.73
C PHE A 72 -3.15 1.53 -6.50
N PHE A 73 -2.93 1.27 -7.79
CA PHE A 73 -3.88 0.49 -8.59
C PHE A 73 -3.94 -0.98 -8.17
N ALA A 74 -2.81 -1.58 -7.79
CA ALA A 74 -2.80 -2.95 -7.24
C ALA A 74 -3.66 -3.04 -5.98
N ALA A 75 -3.47 -2.11 -5.03
CA ALA A 75 -4.26 -2.06 -3.81
C ALA A 75 -5.74 -1.72 -4.08
N LEU A 76 -6.04 -0.89 -5.08
CA LEU A 76 -7.41 -0.58 -5.49
C LEU A 76 -8.13 -1.81 -6.05
N ILE A 77 -7.47 -2.60 -6.88
CA ILE A 77 -8.04 -3.84 -7.44
C ILE A 77 -8.34 -4.83 -6.31
N GLU A 78 -7.35 -5.10 -5.44
CA GLU A 78 -7.51 -5.98 -4.26
C GLU A 78 -8.69 -5.49 -3.38
N PHE A 79 -8.73 -4.19 -3.09
CA PHE A 79 -9.82 -3.59 -2.31
C PHE A 79 -11.20 -3.76 -2.97
N VAL A 80 -11.30 -3.58 -4.29
CA VAL A 80 -12.56 -3.76 -5.03
C VAL A 80 -12.99 -5.23 -5.06
N GLU A 81 -12.05 -6.16 -5.25
CA GLU A 81 -12.31 -7.60 -5.22
C GLU A 81 -12.82 -8.06 -3.85
N ILE A 82 -12.24 -7.52 -2.77
CA ILE A 82 -12.69 -7.74 -1.39
C ILE A 82 -14.08 -7.13 -1.18
N TYR A 83 -14.30 -5.88 -1.62
CA TYR A 83 -15.56 -5.17 -1.43
C TYR A 83 -16.74 -5.85 -2.15
N LEU A 84 -16.49 -6.40 -3.34
CA LEU A 84 -17.49 -7.16 -4.11
C LEU A 84 -17.73 -8.57 -3.56
N GLY A 85 -16.96 -9.01 -2.56
CA GLY A 85 -17.08 -10.34 -1.96
C GLY A 85 -16.70 -11.48 -2.91
N ILE A 86 -16.00 -11.17 -4.01
CA ILE A 86 -15.54 -12.13 -5.02
C ILE A 86 -14.25 -12.81 -4.55
N HIS A 87 -13.53 -12.20 -3.61
CA HIS A 87 -12.34 -12.80 -3.03
C HIS A 87 -12.66 -14.07 -2.25
N THR A 88 -12.34 -15.20 -2.88
CA THR A 88 -12.21 -16.48 -2.21
C THR A 88 -10.96 -16.41 -1.34
N HIS A 89 -11.16 -16.19 -0.05
CA HIS A 89 -10.11 -16.36 0.94
C HIS A 89 -9.46 -17.76 0.75
N PHE A 90 -8.21 -17.79 0.30
CA PHE A 90 -7.35 -18.98 0.32
C PHE A 90 -7.26 -19.72 1.68
N PRO A 91 -7.59 -19.15 2.87
CA PRO A 91 -7.66 -19.97 4.09
C PRO A 91 -8.79 -21.00 4.10
N ALA A 92 -9.86 -20.87 3.29
CA ALA A 92 -10.92 -21.88 3.23
C ALA A 92 -10.39 -23.18 2.60
N GLU A 93 -9.58 -23.09 1.54
CA GLU A 93 -8.94 -24.25 0.93
C GLU A 93 -7.91 -24.89 1.86
N MET A 94 -7.11 -24.10 2.58
CA MET A 94 -6.13 -24.62 3.53
C MET A 94 -6.79 -25.31 4.73
N LYS A 95 -7.89 -24.75 5.26
CA LYS A 95 -8.66 -25.36 6.35
C LYS A 95 -9.36 -26.65 5.89
N THR A 96 -9.85 -26.67 4.65
CA THR A 96 -10.43 -27.87 4.02
C THR A 96 -9.37 -28.92 3.74
N MET A 97 -8.18 -28.54 3.26
CA MET A 97 -7.03 -29.45 3.08
C MET A 97 -6.58 -30.06 4.39
N ILE A 98 -6.43 -29.27 5.47
CA ILE A 98 -6.07 -29.78 6.81
C ILE A 98 -7.15 -30.74 7.35
N GLN A 99 -8.43 -30.42 7.14
CA GLN A 99 -9.52 -31.32 7.54
C GLN A 99 -9.55 -32.62 6.73
N THR A 100 -9.25 -32.54 5.43
CA THR A 100 -9.18 -33.70 4.54
C THR A 100 -8.00 -34.61 4.90
N TYR A 101 -6.83 -34.03 5.20
CA TYR A 101 -5.65 -34.76 5.69
C TYR A 101 -5.92 -35.48 7.02
N LYS A 102 -6.47 -34.77 8.02
CA LYS A 102 -6.83 -35.36 9.32
C LYS A 102 -7.90 -36.46 9.23
N LYS A 103 -8.75 -36.42 8.20
CA LYS A 103 -9.76 -37.45 7.94
C LYS A 103 -9.17 -38.64 7.18
N GLY A 104 -8.12 -38.43 6.39
CA GLY A 104 -7.35 -39.47 5.70
C GLY A 104 -6.45 -40.28 6.65
N GLU A 105 -5.84 -39.65 7.66
CA GLU A 105 -5.03 -40.35 8.69
C GLU A 105 -5.85 -41.22 9.66
N LYS A 106 -7.18 -41.06 9.69
CA LYS A 106 -8.08 -41.83 10.59
C LYS A 106 -8.67 -43.09 9.94
N LYS A 107 -8.20 -43.49 8.76
CA LYS A 107 -8.53 -44.77 8.11
C LYS A 107 -7.31 -45.68 8.13
#